data_AF-A0AAN6MI28-F1
#
_entry.id   AF-A0AAN6MI28-F1
#
_cell.length_a   1.000
_cell.length_b   1.000
_cell.length_c   1.000
_cell.angle_alpha   90.00
_cell.angle_beta   90.00
_cell.angle_gamma   90.00
#
_symmetry.space_group_name_H-M   'P 1'
#
loop_
_entity.id
_entity.type
_entity.pdbx_description
1 polymer ?
#
loop_
_entity_poly.entity_id
_entity_poly.type
_entity_poly.pdbx_seq_one_letter_code
_entity_poly.pdbx_strand_id
1 'polypeptide(L)'
;MTDLTISVRALLLATLATVGVQGSPIDVASGANGITPCATVKCTSNTTCKVIDGKAQCVPILGVKCGNTVCEAGLTCCNPSCGMCVKPGMMCTQQVCEPTIAPQPVQCGKTLCPTGFVCCNSSCGVCTPPGGACTAQYCTDPV
;
A
#
# COMPACT_ATOMS: atom_id res chain seq x y z
N MET A 1 30.19 61.81 72.98
CA MET A 1 30.56 60.62 73.74
C MET A 1 30.12 59.42 72.92
N THR A 2 31.09 58.58 72.56
CA THR A 2 31.02 57.21 72.01
C THR A 2 30.28 56.95 70.69
N ASP A 3 31.10 56.70 69.66
CA ASP A 3 31.00 55.61 68.68
C ASP A 3 30.09 54.44 69.07
N LEU A 4 29.27 53.97 68.11
CA LEU A 4 29.30 52.56 67.71
C LEU A 4 28.72 52.37 66.30
N THR A 5 29.62 52.30 65.32
CA THR A 5 29.38 51.74 64.01
C THR A 5 29.07 50.25 64.13
N ILE A 6 27.80 49.85 64.02
CA ILE A 6 27.45 48.45 63.71
C ILE A 6 26.66 48.43 62.42
N SER A 7 27.39 47.99 61.39
CA SER A 7 26.93 47.52 60.10
C SER A 7 25.72 46.60 60.25
N VAL A 8 24.55 47.06 59.81
CA VAL A 8 23.43 46.17 59.47
C VAL A 8 23.11 46.38 58.00
N ARG A 9 24.08 46.02 57.13
CA ARG A 9 23.83 45.64 55.73
C ARG A 9 23.06 44.32 55.67
N ALA A 10 21.92 44.24 56.35
CA ALA A 10 21.14 43.01 56.47
C ALA A 10 19.63 43.28 56.50
N LEU A 11 19.14 44.29 55.76
CA LEU A 11 17.74 44.27 55.36
C LEU A 11 17.62 43.50 54.04
N LEU A 12 17.44 42.19 54.25
CA LEU A 12 16.69 41.25 53.44
C LEU A 12 16.65 41.54 51.94
N LEU A 13 17.56 40.88 51.24
CA LEU A 13 17.43 40.51 49.83
C LEU A 13 16.03 39.95 49.59
N ALA A 14 15.24 40.64 48.77
CA ALA A 14 13.99 40.11 48.23
C ALA A 14 14.30 38.80 47.51
N THR A 15 13.81 37.69 48.04
CA THR A 15 13.84 36.39 47.38
C THR A 15 12.88 36.45 46.19
N LEU A 16 13.42 36.82 45.03
CA LEU A 16 12.81 36.49 43.75
C LEU A 16 12.72 34.96 43.70
N ALA A 17 11.55 34.42 44.05
CA ALA A 17 11.17 33.08 43.64
C ALA A 17 11.01 33.13 42.13
N THR A 18 12.11 32.93 41.40
CA THR A 18 12.02 32.53 40.01
C THR A 18 11.37 31.15 40.03
N VAL A 19 10.12 31.08 39.59
CA VAL A 19 9.55 29.81 39.16
C VAL A 19 10.41 29.40 37.96
N GLY A 20 11.43 28.59 38.24
CA GLY A 20 12.18 27.90 37.20
C GLY A 20 11.19 26.98 36.51
N VAL A 21 10.72 27.36 35.33
CA VAL A 21 10.21 26.39 34.38
C VAL A 21 11.45 25.61 33.96
N GLN A 22 11.73 24.51 34.67
CA GLN A 22 12.59 23.47 34.16
C GLN A 22 11.86 22.85 32.96
N GLY A 23 11.95 23.53 31.81
CA GLY A 23 11.87 22.84 30.54
C GLY A 23 13.18 22.09 30.41
N SER A 24 13.16 20.77 30.67
CA SER A 24 14.26 19.91 30.25
C SER A 24 14.49 20.14 28.75
N PRO A 25 15.74 20.15 28.27
CA PRO A 25 15.96 19.97 26.84
C PRO A 25 15.23 18.69 26.45
N ILE A 26 14.35 18.77 25.45
CA ILE A 26 13.76 17.57 24.88
C ILE A 26 14.91 16.89 24.16
N ASP A 27 15.53 15.92 24.82
CA ASP A 27 16.55 15.08 24.26
C ASP A 27 15.90 14.24 23.15
N VAL A 28 15.95 14.72 21.91
CA VAL A 28 15.51 13.96 20.73
C VAL A 28 16.62 12.98 20.34
N ALA A 29 16.85 11.97 21.19
CA ALA A 29 17.63 10.77 20.93
C ALA A 29 17.43 9.81 22.13
N SER A 30 16.88 8.60 22.08
CA SER A 30 16.60 7.67 20.98
C SER A 30 15.73 6.52 21.53
N GLY A 31 14.73 6.04 20.75
CA GLY A 31 14.11 4.73 21.00
C GLY A 31 12.68 4.53 20.48
N ALA A 32 12.52 4.27 19.18
CA ALA A 32 11.36 3.59 18.56
C ALA A 32 10.01 4.35 18.41
N ASN A 33 10.04 5.58 17.89
CA ASN A 33 9.08 6.08 16.89
C ASN A 33 9.57 7.48 16.50
N GLY A 34 10.31 7.58 15.41
CA GLY A 34 10.69 8.89 14.87
C GLY A 34 9.41 9.65 14.58
N ILE A 35 9.14 10.72 15.33
CA ILE A 35 8.07 11.66 15.04
C ILE A 35 8.47 12.36 13.74
N THR A 36 8.20 11.71 12.62
CA THR A 36 8.41 12.31 11.31
C THR A 36 7.45 13.48 11.17
N PRO A 37 7.73 14.48 10.30
CA PRO A 37 6.77 15.52 9.98
C PRO A 37 5.37 14.98 9.62
N CYS A 38 5.27 13.74 9.10
CA CYS A 38 4.01 13.09 8.79
C CYS A 38 3.24 12.53 9.99
N ALA A 39 3.85 12.44 11.17
CA ALA A 39 3.24 11.84 12.36
C ALA A 39 1.97 12.56 12.84
N THR A 40 1.85 13.86 12.56
CA THR A 40 0.69 14.69 12.95
C THR A 40 -0.15 15.15 11.75
N VAL A 41 0.20 14.75 10.53
CA VAL A 41 -0.46 15.20 9.30
C VAL A 41 -1.49 14.17 8.85
N LYS A 42 -2.77 14.59 8.83
CA LYS A 42 -3.86 13.82 8.25
C LYS A 42 -4.15 14.31 6.84
N CYS A 43 -3.71 13.55 5.85
CA CYS A 43 -3.98 13.85 4.45
C CYS A 43 -5.46 13.59 4.08
N THR A 44 -5.96 14.33 3.10
CA THR A 44 -7.31 14.10 2.55
C THR A 44 -7.35 12.79 1.76
N SER A 45 -8.56 12.29 1.47
CA SER A 45 -8.74 11.09 0.66
C SER A 45 -7.92 11.16 -0.63
N ASN A 46 -7.35 10.02 -1.05
CA ASN A 46 -6.55 9.85 -2.27
C ASN A 46 -5.11 10.37 -2.20
N THR A 47 -4.66 10.83 -1.03
CA THR A 47 -3.27 11.26 -0.81
C THR A 47 -2.63 10.54 0.36
N THR A 48 -1.32 10.33 0.29
CA THR A 48 -0.52 9.75 1.37
C THR A 48 0.53 10.76 1.82
N CYS A 49 0.81 10.82 3.12
CA CYS A 49 1.88 11.67 3.61
C CYS A 49 3.23 11.05 3.26
N LYS A 50 4.10 11.83 2.63
CA LYS A 50 5.52 11.52 2.44
C LYS A 50 6.35 12.67 2.98
N VAL A 51 7.51 12.36 3.55
CA VAL A 51 8.49 13.39 3.93
C VAL A 51 9.33 13.70 2.71
N ILE A 52 9.14 14.88 2.13
CA ILE A 52 9.88 15.39 0.97
C ILE A 52 10.60 16.65 1.43
N ASP A 53 11.91 16.69 1.26
CA ASP A 53 12.78 17.78 1.73
C ASP A 53 12.61 18.10 3.23
N GLY A 54 12.48 17.07 4.05
CA GLY A 54 12.31 17.21 5.50
C GLY A 54 10.95 17.76 5.93
N LYS A 55 9.99 17.90 5.01
CA LYS A 55 8.64 18.41 5.29
C LYS A 55 7.58 17.36 4.93
N ALA A 56 6.49 17.35 5.68
CA ALA A 56 5.34 16.53 5.32
C ALA A 56 4.65 17.09 4.08
N GLN A 57 4.46 16.24 3.08
CA GLN A 57 3.71 16.55 1.88
C GLN A 57 2.68 15.44 1.61
N CYS A 58 1.42 15.84 1.43
CA CYS A 58 0.38 14.93 0.96
C CYS A 58 0.48 14.78 -0.55
N VAL A 59 0.97 13.62 -1.00
CA VAL A 59 1.12 13.33 -2.43
C VAL A 59 0.06 12.34 -2.90
N PRO A 60 -0.36 12.38 -4.18
CA PRO A 60 -1.29 11.39 -4.72
C PRO A 60 -0.78 9.96 -4.51
N ILE A 61 -1.69 9.04 -4.17
CA ILE A 61 -1.39 7.60 -4.22
C ILE A 61 -1.30 7.24 -5.70
N LEU A 62 -0.08 7.13 -6.23
CA LEU A 62 0.18 6.69 -7.59
C LEU A 62 0.07 5.17 -7.64
N GLY A 63 -0.89 4.65 -8.41
CA GLY A 63 -0.91 3.25 -8.84
C GLY A 63 -0.79 2.21 -7.72
N VAL A 64 -1.89 1.74 -7.11
CA VAL A 64 -1.80 0.64 -6.13
C VAL A 64 -2.01 -0.73 -6.79
N LYS A 65 -1.10 -1.69 -6.55
CA LYS A 65 -1.26 -3.07 -7.04
C LYS A 65 -2.49 -3.70 -6.38
N CYS A 66 -3.37 -4.31 -7.18
CA CYS A 66 -4.58 -4.96 -6.70
C CYS A 66 -4.84 -6.26 -7.48
N GLY A 67 -4.40 -7.40 -6.95
CA GLY A 67 -4.45 -8.66 -7.69
C GLY A 67 -3.68 -8.56 -9.01
N ASN A 68 -4.35 -8.87 -10.13
CA ASN A 68 -3.77 -8.78 -11.47
C ASN A 68 -3.83 -7.37 -12.09
N THR A 69 -4.52 -6.41 -11.49
CA THR A 69 -4.59 -5.03 -11.98
C THR A 69 -3.73 -4.06 -11.15
N VAL A 70 -3.60 -2.83 -11.62
CA VAL A 70 -3.08 -1.68 -10.88
C VAL A 70 -4.17 -0.62 -10.88
N CYS A 71 -4.61 -0.21 -9.70
CA CYS A 71 -5.64 0.80 -9.57
C CYS A 71 -5.11 2.17 -9.99
N GLU A 72 -5.95 2.98 -10.62
CA GLU A 72 -5.61 4.34 -11.01
C GLU A 72 -5.26 5.22 -9.80
N ALA A 73 -4.63 6.37 -10.08
CA ALA A 73 -4.23 7.31 -9.04
C ALA A 73 -5.44 7.75 -8.20
N GLY A 74 -5.30 7.67 -6.88
CA GLY A 74 -6.36 8.02 -5.95
C GLY A 74 -7.43 6.95 -5.72
N LEU A 75 -7.29 5.75 -6.27
CA LEU A 75 -8.10 4.60 -5.88
C LEU A 75 -7.37 3.75 -4.83
N THR A 76 -8.13 2.99 -4.05
CA THR A 76 -7.61 1.96 -3.13
C THR A 76 -8.01 0.57 -3.61
N CYS A 77 -7.17 -0.43 -3.31
CA CYS A 77 -7.50 -1.81 -3.58
C CYS A 77 -8.56 -2.29 -2.57
N CYS A 78 -9.75 -2.62 -3.07
CA CYS A 78 -10.88 -3.05 -2.25
C CYS A 78 -10.89 -4.56 -2.07
N ASN A 79 -10.62 -5.28 -3.15
CA ASN A 79 -10.56 -6.73 -3.15
C ASN A 79 -9.43 -7.18 -4.10
N PRO A 80 -8.31 -7.66 -3.57
CA PRO A 80 -7.18 -8.09 -4.40
C PRO A 80 -7.48 -9.37 -5.17
N SER A 81 -8.33 -10.26 -4.66
CA SER A 81 -8.73 -11.47 -5.37
C SER A 81 -9.50 -11.15 -6.66
N CYS A 82 -10.30 -10.09 -6.64
CA CYS A 82 -11.10 -9.65 -7.77
C CYS A 82 -10.47 -8.50 -8.59
N GLY A 83 -9.30 -7.99 -8.18
CA GLY A 83 -8.73 -6.78 -8.77
C GLY A 83 -9.65 -5.56 -8.69
N MET A 84 -10.46 -5.46 -7.64
CA MET A 84 -11.49 -4.42 -7.53
C MET A 84 -10.91 -3.16 -6.90
N CYS A 85 -10.90 -2.07 -7.66
CA CYS A 85 -10.44 -0.75 -7.24
C CYS A 85 -11.64 0.14 -6.90
N VAL A 86 -11.58 0.84 -5.76
CA VAL A 86 -12.66 1.73 -5.31
C VAL A 86 -12.11 3.05 -4.78
N LYS A 87 -12.98 4.04 -4.61
CA LYS A 87 -12.62 5.27 -3.88
C LYS A 87 -12.42 4.95 -2.39
N PRO A 88 -11.47 5.60 -1.70
CA PRO A 88 -11.31 5.47 -0.26
C PRO A 88 -12.60 5.76 0.51
N GLY A 89 -12.84 4.98 1.57
CA GLY A 89 -14.03 5.09 2.42
C GLY A 89 -15.23 4.25 1.94
N MET A 90 -15.15 3.60 0.78
CA MET A 90 -16.16 2.65 0.34
C MET A 90 -16.05 1.32 1.10
N MET A 91 -17.17 0.61 1.24
CA MET A 91 -17.20 -0.73 1.82
C MET A 91 -16.71 -1.77 0.81
N CYS A 92 -16.05 -2.80 1.32
CA CYS A 92 -15.47 -3.87 0.51
C CYS A 92 -16.12 -5.21 0.79
N THR A 93 -16.34 -5.98 -0.28
CA THR A 93 -16.82 -7.36 -0.19
C THR A 93 -15.62 -8.30 0.00
N GLN A 94 -15.74 -9.25 0.94
CA GLN A 94 -14.72 -10.28 1.20
C GLN A 94 -14.88 -11.52 0.32
N GLN A 95 -15.47 -11.37 -0.86
CA GLN A 95 -15.60 -12.48 -1.80
C GLN A 95 -14.23 -12.90 -2.34
N VAL A 96 -14.04 -14.20 -2.55
CA VAL A 96 -12.93 -14.72 -3.34
C VAL A 96 -13.45 -14.84 -4.76
N CYS A 97 -12.88 -14.06 -5.68
CA CYS A 97 -13.07 -14.35 -7.09
C CYS A 97 -12.20 -15.55 -7.43
N GLU A 98 -12.79 -16.57 -8.07
CA GLU A 98 -11.97 -17.56 -8.75
C GLU A 98 -10.92 -16.79 -9.57
N PRO A 99 -9.63 -17.14 -9.47
CA PRO A 99 -8.71 -16.65 -10.47
C PRO A 99 -9.36 -17.03 -11.79
N THR A 100 -9.60 -16.06 -12.66
CA THR A 100 -9.91 -16.39 -14.04
C THR A 100 -8.69 -17.17 -14.49
N ILE A 101 -8.75 -18.50 -14.39
CA ILE A 101 -7.81 -19.40 -15.04
C ILE A 101 -8.12 -19.07 -16.48
N ALA A 102 -7.39 -18.08 -17.01
CA ALA A 102 -7.44 -17.76 -18.42
C ALA A 102 -7.30 -19.12 -19.09
N PRO A 103 -8.30 -19.60 -19.86
CA PRO A 103 -8.33 -20.98 -20.28
C PRO A 103 -6.98 -21.29 -20.92
N GLN A 104 -6.22 -22.17 -20.30
CA GLN A 104 -4.86 -22.39 -20.76
C GLN A 104 -4.93 -23.03 -22.15
N PRO A 105 -4.01 -22.66 -23.06
CA PRO A 105 -3.89 -23.34 -24.33
C PRO A 105 -3.75 -24.84 -24.09
N VAL A 106 -4.59 -25.65 -24.73
CA VAL A 106 -4.59 -27.11 -24.53
C VAL A 106 -3.79 -27.79 -25.64
N GLN A 107 -2.88 -28.70 -25.26
CA GLN A 107 -2.12 -29.48 -26.23
C GLN A 107 -3.03 -30.49 -26.94
N CYS A 108 -2.95 -30.54 -28.26
CA CYS A 108 -3.73 -31.42 -29.12
C CYS A 108 -2.83 -32.02 -30.20
N GLY A 109 -2.26 -33.19 -29.90
CA GLY A 109 -1.24 -33.79 -30.77
C GLY A 109 -0.03 -32.87 -30.93
N LYS A 110 0.22 -32.43 -32.17
CA LYS A 110 1.29 -31.48 -32.52
C LYS A 110 0.86 -30.01 -32.46
N THR A 111 -0.41 -29.74 -32.23
CA THR A 111 -1.00 -28.39 -32.20
C THR A 111 -1.26 -27.95 -30.76
N LEU A 112 -0.95 -26.71 -30.43
CA LEU A 112 -1.44 -26.07 -29.21
C LEU A 112 -2.72 -25.29 -29.53
N CYS A 113 -3.85 -25.71 -28.97
CA CYS A 113 -5.12 -25.05 -29.23
C CYS A 113 -5.19 -23.66 -28.57
N PRO A 114 -5.81 -22.66 -29.23
CA PRO A 114 -6.01 -21.35 -28.65
C PRO A 114 -6.77 -21.39 -27.32
N THR A 115 -6.56 -20.39 -26.48
CA THR A 115 -7.34 -20.17 -25.26
C THR A 115 -8.84 -20.22 -25.55
N GLY A 116 -9.56 -21.06 -24.80
CA GLY A 116 -11.01 -21.23 -24.91
C GLY A 116 -11.47 -22.31 -25.89
N PHE A 117 -10.55 -22.96 -26.61
CA PHE A 117 -10.84 -24.10 -27.48
C PHE A 117 -10.53 -25.43 -26.78
N VAL A 118 -11.16 -26.52 -27.23
CA VAL A 118 -10.91 -27.88 -26.77
C VAL A 118 -10.25 -28.71 -27.86
N CYS A 119 -9.43 -29.69 -27.48
CA CYS A 119 -8.87 -30.65 -28.42
C CYS A 119 -9.98 -31.57 -28.93
N CYS A 120 -10.26 -31.50 -30.23
CA CYS A 120 -11.23 -32.37 -30.88
C CYS A 120 -10.55 -33.66 -31.35
N ASN A 121 -9.47 -33.54 -32.11
CA ASN A 121 -8.78 -34.70 -32.65
C ASN A 121 -7.27 -34.57 -32.44
N SER A 122 -6.74 -35.33 -31.48
CA SER A 122 -5.32 -35.33 -31.15
C SER A 122 -4.44 -35.95 -32.23
N SER A 123 -4.95 -36.87 -33.05
CA SER A 123 -4.20 -37.43 -34.18
C SER A 123 -3.95 -36.40 -35.26
N CYS A 124 -4.92 -35.51 -35.48
CA CYS A 124 -4.88 -34.52 -36.54
C CYS A 124 -4.54 -33.10 -36.02
N GLY A 125 -4.36 -32.94 -34.71
CA GLY A 125 -4.18 -31.63 -34.07
C GLY A 125 -5.31 -30.64 -34.31
N VAL A 126 -6.56 -31.13 -34.38
CA VAL A 126 -7.75 -30.31 -34.66
C VAL A 126 -8.37 -29.81 -33.35
N CYS A 127 -8.53 -28.50 -33.29
CA CYS A 127 -9.16 -27.78 -32.18
C CYS A 127 -10.58 -27.36 -32.57
N THR A 128 -11.50 -27.33 -31.60
CA THR A 128 -12.90 -26.91 -31.82
C THR A 128 -13.41 -26.07 -30.63
N PRO A 129 -14.42 -25.20 -30.80
CA PRO A 129 -15.08 -24.56 -29.67
C PRO A 129 -15.69 -25.59 -28.71
N PRO A 130 -15.84 -25.28 -27.41
CA PRO A 130 -16.53 -26.15 -26.47
C PRO A 130 -17.94 -26.51 -26.96
N GLY A 131 -18.27 -27.81 -26.97
CA GLY A 131 -19.55 -28.32 -27.50
C GLY A 131 -19.62 -28.41 -29.03
N GLY A 132 -18.56 -28.06 -29.75
CA GLY A 132 -18.47 -28.21 -31.20
C GLY A 132 -18.47 -29.67 -31.65
N ALA A 133 -18.90 -29.91 -32.89
CA ALA A 133 -18.85 -31.24 -33.50
C ALA A 133 -17.38 -31.68 -33.71
N CYS A 134 -17.16 -32.99 -33.64
CA CYS A 134 -15.83 -33.55 -33.76
C CYS A 134 -15.81 -34.79 -34.67
N THR A 135 -14.70 -34.95 -35.37
CA THR A 135 -14.45 -36.09 -36.26
C THR A 135 -13.36 -36.98 -35.65
N ALA A 136 -13.59 -38.30 -35.66
CA ALA A 136 -12.68 -39.30 -35.06
C ALA A 136 -11.82 -40.03 -36.11
N GLN A 137 -11.28 -39.30 -37.06
CA GLN A 137 -10.35 -39.84 -38.06
C GLN A 137 -8.93 -39.95 -37.49
N TYR A 138 -8.15 -40.87 -38.04
CA TYR A 138 -6.72 -40.95 -37.79
C TYR A 138 -5.95 -40.25 -38.92
N CYS A 139 -4.99 -39.41 -38.56
CA CYS A 139 -4.11 -38.72 -39.49
C CYS A 139 -2.69 -39.27 -39.37
N THR A 140 -2.07 -39.57 -40.51
CA THR A 140 -0.66 -39.96 -40.59
C THR A 140 0.20 -38.74 -40.92
N ASP A 141 1.40 -38.70 -40.36
CA ASP A 141 2.38 -37.69 -40.74
C ASP A 141 2.84 -37.90 -42.20
N PRO A 142 3.17 -36.83 -42.94
CA PRO A 142 3.87 -36.96 -44.21
C PRO A 142 5.22 -37.65 -43.94
N VAL A 143 5.49 -38.73 -44.68
CA VAL A 143 6.79 -39.43 -44.69
C VAL A 143 7.82 -38.59 -45.42
#